data_AF-A0A1I1XZB9-F1
#
_entry.id   AF-A0A1I1XZB9-F1
#
_cell.length_a   1.000
_cell.length_b   1.000
_cell.length_c   1.000
_cell.angle_alpha   90.00
_cell.angle_beta   90.00
_cell.angle_gamma   90.00
#
_symmetry.space_group_name_H-M   'P 1'
#
loop_
_entity.id
_entity.type
_entity.pdbx_description
1 polymer ?
#
loop_
_entity_poly.entity_id
_entity_poly.type
_entity_poly.pdbx_seq_one_letter_code
_entity_poly.pdbx_strand_id
1 'polypeptide(L)'
;FSDLTPKEENQLYTCEDFFAEDKEEQTFFAGGKELSAKLIADAIHSLPEEKRRAVLLYYFFDMSDAEIAELYQIPRSTVQYRRTSSFELLKRYLEEHAYDMTTTTGKTTDDERGLLPYPVIIAATKGEPQAMDIVVQHYAGYIAHLSMRKLRDERGNTYFGIDEDIRDRLRSKLMQAVLMFKI
;
A
#
# COMPACT_ATOMS: atom_id res chain seq x y z
N PHE A 1 30.19 -23.42 42.36
CA PHE A 1 29.13 -23.72 41.38
C PHE A 1 27.84 -23.80 42.18
N SER A 2 27.10 -22.70 42.24
CA SER A 2 25.87 -22.63 43.02
C SER A 2 24.73 -23.20 42.21
N ASP A 3 24.11 -24.24 42.77
CA ASP A 3 22.90 -24.87 42.27
C ASP A 3 21.72 -23.89 42.40
N LEU A 4 21.19 -23.45 41.25
CA LEU A 4 19.92 -22.74 41.18
C LEU A 4 18.79 -23.76 41.01
N THR A 5 17.69 -23.55 41.73
CA THR A 5 16.57 -24.51 41.79
C THR A 5 15.57 -24.29 40.63
N PRO A 6 14.84 -25.34 40.18
CA PRO A 6 13.97 -25.27 38.99
C PRO A 6 12.79 -24.28 39.07
N LYS A 7 12.59 -23.61 40.22
CA LYS A 7 11.47 -22.68 40.44
C LYS A 7 11.79 -21.23 40.08
N GLU A 8 13.04 -20.88 39.84
CA GLU A 8 13.47 -19.49 39.59
C GLU A 8 13.46 -19.09 38.10
N GLU A 9 13.37 -20.05 37.16
CA GLU A 9 13.31 -19.75 35.72
C GLU A 9 11.95 -19.19 35.26
N ASN A 10 10.88 -19.37 36.05
CA ASN A 10 9.53 -18.92 35.67
C ASN A 10 9.16 -17.48 36.08
N GLN A 11 10.10 -16.72 36.65
CA GLN A 11 9.84 -15.31 37.03
C GLN A 11 10.28 -14.28 35.98
N LEU A 12 10.75 -14.69 34.80
CA LEU A 12 11.04 -13.77 33.69
C LEU A 12 10.06 -13.86 32.50
N TYR A 13 8.97 -14.61 32.62
CA TYR A 13 7.93 -14.63 31.59
C TYR A 13 6.72 -13.79 32.03
N THR A 14 6.90 -12.48 32.08
CA THR A 14 5.78 -11.57 31.77
C THR A 14 5.79 -11.43 30.26
N CYS A 15 5.13 -12.37 29.58
CA CYS A 15 4.76 -12.15 28.20
C CYS A 15 3.73 -11.03 28.23
N GLU A 16 4.23 -9.84 27.99
CA GLU A 16 3.55 -8.68 27.44
C GLU A 16 2.26 -9.06 26.69
N ASP A 17 1.14 -9.03 27.42
CA ASP A 17 -0.22 -9.02 26.87
C ASP A 17 -0.47 -7.66 26.17
N PHE A 18 0.27 -7.39 25.10
CA PHE A 18 0.20 -6.16 24.29
C PHE A 18 -0.50 -6.36 22.94
N PHE A 19 -1.45 -7.31 22.84
CA PHE A 19 -2.23 -7.51 21.61
C PHE A 19 -3.73 -7.63 21.85
N ALA A 20 -4.24 -6.87 22.81
CA ALA A 20 -5.65 -6.51 22.90
C ALA A 20 -5.83 -5.03 22.52
N GLU A 21 -5.30 -4.63 21.37
CA GLU A 21 -5.57 -3.33 20.78
C GLU A 21 -6.12 -3.53 19.37
N ASP A 22 -7.38 -3.11 19.21
CA ASP A 22 -8.08 -2.73 17.99
C ASP A 22 -7.28 -2.95 16.70
N LYS A 23 -7.45 -4.13 16.09
CA LYS A 23 -6.93 -4.40 14.73
C LYS A 23 -7.76 -3.64 13.71
N GLU A 24 -7.60 -2.31 13.70
CA GLU A 24 -7.80 -1.55 12.47
C GLU A 24 -6.89 -2.21 11.42
N GLU A 25 -7.50 -2.87 10.43
CA GLU A 25 -6.76 -3.47 9.34
C GLU A 25 -5.99 -2.35 8.64
N GLN A 26 -4.70 -2.23 8.93
CA GLN A 26 -3.86 -1.22 8.32
C GLN A 26 -3.79 -1.54 6.82
N THR A 27 -4.54 -0.78 6.03
CA THR A 27 -4.58 -0.93 4.57
C THR A 27 -3.64 0.07 3.92
N PHE A 28 -2.84 -0.43 2.98
CA PHE A 28 -1.85 0.35 2.26
C PHE A 28 -2.24 0.46 0.80
N PHE A 29 -2.20 1.66 0.22
CA PHE A 29 -2.47 1.84 -1.20
C PHE A 29 -1.16 1.86 -1.98
N ALA A 30 -0.92 0.82 -2.79
CA ALA A 30 0.24 0.74 -3.67
C ALA A 30 -0.20 0.35 -5.08
N GLY A 31 0.17 1.15 -6.09
CA GLY A 31 -0.17 0.88 -7.49
C GLY A 31 -1.67 0.86 -7.80
N GLY A 32 -2.47 1.65 -7.07
CA GLY A 32 -3.94 1.68 -7.22
C GLY A 32 -4.66 0.47 -6.63
N LYS A 33 -3.96 -0.37 -5.84
CA LYS A 33 -4.52 -1.53 -5.15
C LYS A 33 -4.43 -1.34 -3.65
N GLU A 34 -5.47 -1.78 -2.94
CA GLU A 34 -5.48 -1.87 -1.49
C GLU A 34 -4.77 -3.15 -1.04
N LEU A 35 -3.69 -3.01 -0.29
CA LEU A 35 -2.93 -4.10 0.31
C LEU A 35 -3.26 -4.14 1.79
N SER A 36 -4.03 -5.14 2.21
CA SER A 36 -4.25 -5.39 3.64
C SER A 36 -3.01 -6.03 4.27
N ALA A 37 -2.70 -5.66 5.51
CA ALA A 37 -1.63 -6.30 6.27
C ALA A 37 -1.77 -7.84 6.31
N LYS A 38 -3.01 -8.33 6.33
CA LYS A 38 -3.33 -9.76 6.25
C LYS A 38 -2.91 -10.38 4.92
N LEU A 39 -3.23 -9.74 3.78
CA LEU A 39 -2.85 -10.23 2.45
C LEU A 39 -1.33 -10.30 2.29
N ILE A 40 -0.61 -9.29 2.80
CA ILE A 40 0.86 -9.27 2.79
C ILE A 40 1.42 -10.40 3.64
N ALA A 41 0.87 -10.62 4.85
CA ALA A 41 1.29 -11.70 5.73
C ALA A 41 1.07 -13.07 5.07
N ASP A 42 -0.11 -13.31 4.49
CA ASP A 42 -0.45 -14.55 3.79
C ASP A 42 0.48 -14.80 2.59
N ALA A 43 0.77 -13.74 1.81
CA ALA A 43 1.73 -13.79 0.72
C ALA A 43 3.15 -14.17 1.20
N ILE A 44 3.63 -13.58 2.28
CA ILE A 44 4.94 -13.91 2.88
C ILE A 44 4.94 -15.34 3.43
N HIS A 45 3.83 -15.81 4.01
CA HIS A 45 3.69 -17.19 4.48
C HIS A 45 3.63 -18.21 3.33
N SER A 46 3.16 -17.84 2.15
CA SER A 46 3.20 -18.70 0.95
C SER A 46 4.62 -18.98 0.44
N LEU A 47 5.60 -18.13 0.80
CA LEU A 47 6.98 -18.31 0.35
C LEU A 47 7.66 -19.50 1.04
N PRO A 48 8.55 -20.22 0.32
CA PRO A 48 9.49 -21.16 0.94
C PRO A 48 10.30 -20.49 2.06
N GLU A 49 10.61 -21.22 3.11
CA GLU A 49 11.22 -20.66 4.33
C GLU A 49 12.52 -19.88 4.06
N GLU A 50 13.39 -20.39 3.20
CA GLU A 50 14.65 -19.76 2.82
C GLU A 50 14.45 -18.38 2.15
N LYS A 51 13.36 -18.27 1.38
CA LYS A 51 12.95 -17.07 0.64
C LYS A 51 12.29 -16.07 1.58
N ARG A 52 11.40 -16.57 2.46
CA ARG A 52 10.75 -15.79 3.51
C ARG A 52 11.77 -15.09 4.40
N ARG A 53 12.78 -15.82 4.90
CA ARG A 53 13.84 -15.25 5.75
C ARG A 53 14.63 -14.15 5.04
N ALA A 54 14.96 -14.34 3.76
CA ALA A 54 15.66 -13.32 2.98
C ALA A 54 14.83 -12.03 2.83
N VAL A 55 13.52 -12.15 2.57
CA VAL A 55 12.60 -11.01 2.49
C VAL A 55 12.46 -10.31 3.84
N LEU A 56 12.26 -11.08 4.92
CA LEU A 56 12.10 -10.51 6.26
C LEU A 56 13.34 -9.72 6.68
N LEU A 57 14.52 -10.30 6.55
CA LEU A 57 15.76 -9.63 6.96
C LEU A 57 16.07 -8.40 6.10
N TYR A 58 15.78 -8.46 4.80
CA TYR A 58 16.05 -7.34 3.90
C TYR A 58 15.10 -6.16 4.10
N TYR A 59 13.79 -6.41 4.25
CA TYR A 59 12.79 -5.34 4.30
C TYR A 59 12.36 -4.93 5.71
N PHE A 60 12.47 -5.81 6.72
CA PHE A 60 12.05 -5.51 8.11
C PHE A 60 13.22 -5.24 9.04
N PHE A 61 14.40 -5.81 8.76
CA PHE A 61 15.61 -5.61 9.57
C PHE A 61 16.66 -4.75 8.88
N ASP A 62 16.32 -4.17 7.71
CA ASP A 62 17.20 -3.34 6.87
C ASP A 62 18.57 -3.96 6.58
N MET A 63 18.68 -5.30 6.62
CA MET A 63 19.94 -6.00 6.38
C MET A 63 20.24 -6.08 4.88
N SER A 64 21.47 -5.76 4.51
CA SER A 64 21.94 -5.89 3.14
C SER A 64 22.19 -7.35 2.73
N ASP A 65 22.26 -7.61 1.43
CA ASP A 65 22.57 -8.96 0.92
C ASP A 65 23.91 -9.52 1.44
N ALA A 66 24.84 -8.64 1.81
CA ALA A 66 26.14 -9.02 2.37
C ALA A 66 26.01 -9.45 3.83
N GLU A 67 25.26 -8.70 4.64
CA GLU A 67 25.03 -9.03 6.06
C GLU A 67 24.19 -10.30 6.20
N ILE A 68 23.19 -10.49 5.33
CA ILE A 68 22.38 -11.73 5.30
C ILE A 68 23.23 -12.92 4.85
N ALA A 69 24.14 -12.71 3.89
CA ALA A 69 25.05 -13.75 3.40
C ALA A 69 26.03 -14.18 4.51
N GLU A 70 26.57 -13.23 5.25
CA GLU A 70 27.44 -13.47 6.39
C GLU A 70 26.71 -14.20 7.53
N LEU A 71 25.49 -13.76 7.87
CA LEU A 71 24.65 -14.36 8.91
C LEU A 71 24.40 -15.86 8.68
N TYR A 72 24.12 -16.25 7.43
CA TYR A 72 23.81 -17.64 7.08
C TYR A 72 24.96 -18.42 6.47
N GLN A 73 26.15 -17.81 6.35
CA GLN A 73 27.32 -18.41 5.69
C GLN A 73 27.03 -18.92 4.28
N ILE A 74 26.22 -18.17 3.52
CA ILE A 74 25.85 -18.49 2.13
C ILE A 74 26.37 -17.41 1.19
N PRO A 75 26.65 -17.72 -0.09
CA PRO A 75 27.08 -16.70 -1.05
C PRO A 75 26.06 -15.57 -1.18
N ARG A 76 26.52 -14.32 -1.30
CA ARG A 76 25.69 -13.13 -1.57
C ARG A 76 24.78 -13.32 -2.78
N SER A 77 25.27 -13.99 -3.83
CA SER A 77 24.49 -14.31 -5.02
C SER A 77 23.28 -15.20 -4.72
N THR A 78 23.38 -16.11 -3.73
CA THR A 78 22.26 -16.94 -3.28
C THR A 78 21.22 -16.11 -2.54
N VAL A 79 21.64 -15.15 -1.71
CA VAL A 79 20.72 -14.21 -1.05
C VAL A 79 20.01 -13.34 -2.08
N GLN A 80 20.75 -12.78 -3.04
CA GLN A 80 20.19 -12.00 -4.13
C GLN A 80 19.18 -12.82 -4.94
N TYR A 81 19.51 -14.06 -5.30
CA TYR A 81 18.58 -14.97 -5.99
C TYR A 81 17.33 -15.22 -5.16
N ARG A 82 17.48 -15.52 -3.86
CA ARG A 82 16.36 -15.72 -2.94
C ARG A 82 15.49 -14.46 -2.87
N ARG A 83 16.07 -13.26 -2.75
CA ARG A 83 15.32 -11.98 -2.73
C ARG A 83 14.56 -11.76 -4.04
N THR A 84 15.23 -11.85 -5.17
CA THR A 84 14.62 -11.59 -6.49
C THR A 84 13.53 -12.61 -6.81
N SER A 85 13.79 -13.90 -6.59
CA SER A 85 12.78 -14.95 -6.80
C SER A 85 11.61 -14.86 -5.81
N SER A 86 11.85 -14.41 -4.57
CA SER A 86 10.77 -14.14 -3.62
C SER A 86 9.90 -12.99 -4.08
N PHE A 87 10.49 -11.92 -4.61
CA PHE A 87 9.74 -10.79 -5.14
C PHE A 87 8.84 -11.20 -6.31
N GLU A 88 9.34 -12.06 -7.21
CA GLU A 88 8.53 -12.59 -8.30
C GLU A 88 7.36 -13.45 -7.80
N LEU A 89 7.58 -14.27 -6.77
CA LEU A 89 6.52 -15.08 -6.15
C LEU A 89 5.49 -14.21 -5.42
N LEU A 90 5.93 -13.20 -4.66
CA LEU A 90 5.04 -12.23 -4.00
C LEU A 90 4.21 -11.48 -5.03
N LYS A 91 4.83 -11.04 -6.13
CA LYS A 91 4.13 -10.39 -7.24
C LYS A 91 3.03 -11.30 -7.80
N ARG A 92 3.33 -12.56 -8.13
CA ARG A 92 2.34 -13.52 -8.65
C ARG A 92 1.20 -13.77 -7.66
N TYR A 93 1.53 -13.97 -6.38
CA TYR A 93 0.54 -14.21 -5.34
C TYR A 93 -0.41 -13.01 -5.17
N LEU A 94 0.15 -11.80 -5.11
CA LEU A 94 -0.63 -10.57 -5.01
C LEU A 94 -1.42 -10.28 -6.30
N GLU A 95 -0.93 -10.65 -7.47
CA GLU A 95 -1.69 -10.56 -8.72
C GLU A 95 -2.86 -11.54 -8.76
N GLU A 96 -2.69 -12.75 -8.25
CA GLU A 96 -3.73 -13.78 -8.17
C GLU A 96 -4.81 -13.46 -7.12
N HIS A 97 -4.41 -12.89 -5.98
CA HIS A 97 -5.30 -12.64 -4.85
C HIS A 97 -5.84 -11.20 -4.79
N ALA A 98 -5.30 -10.26 -5.57
CA ALA A 98 -5.88 -8.92 -5.74
C ALA A 98 -6.89 -8.86 -6.90
N TYR A 99 -7.50 -9.99 -7.27
CA TYR A 99 -8.58 -10.05 -8.26
C TYR A 99 -9.90 -9.58 -7.62
N ASP A 100 -10.10 -8.26 -7.62
CA ASP A 100 -11.42 -7.65 -7.80
C ASP A 100 -11.30 -6.53 -8.86
N MET A 101 -11.98 -6.74 -9.99
CA MET A 101 -12.44 -5.73 -10.95
C MET A 101 -11.45 -4.98 -11.89
N THR A 102 -10.50 -5.66 -12.54
CA THR A 102 -9.95 -5.14 -13.83
C THR A 102 -9.84 -6.21 -14.92
N THR A 103 -10.91 -6.98 -15.15
CA THR A 103 -11.08 -7.73 -16.39
C THR A 103 -11.84 -6.89 -17.41
N THR A 104 -11.14 -5.99 -18.09
CA THR A 104 -11.49 -5.63 -19.47
C THR A 104 -10.25 -5.17 -20.23
N THR A 105 -9.60 -6.16 -20.85
CA THR A 105 -9.08 -6.17 -22.22
C THR A 105 -8.63 -4.84 -22.84
N GLY A 106 -7.31 -4.70 -23.07
CA GLY A 106 -6.80 -3.75 -24.07
C GLY A 106 -5.32 -3.46 -23.91
N LYS A 107 -4.48 -4.05 -24.75
CA LYS A 107 -3.12 -3.55 -24.98
C LYS A 107 -3.20 -2.07 -25.40
N THR A 108 -2.56 -1.17 -24.65
CA THR A 108 -1.86 -0.01 -25.20
C THR A 108 -0.70 0.34 -24.26
N THR A 109 0.50 0.14 -24.79
CA THR A 109 1.77 0.81 -24.47
C THR A 109 1.81 1.68 -23.21
N ASP A 110 2.70 1.28 -22.29
CA ASP A 110 3.45 2.19 -21.43
C ASP A 110 3.72 3.51 -22.16
N ASP A 111 3.07 4.60 -21.73
CA ASP A 111 3.54 6.00 -21.69
C ASP A 111 2.43 7.06 -21.43
N GLU A 112 1.41 6.74 -20.61
CA GLU A 112 0.40 7.72 -20.14
C GLU A 112 0.07 7.53 -18.64
N ARG A 113 1.09 7.46 -17.78
CA ARG A 113 1.00 7.09 -16.33
C ARG A 113 0.31 8.12 -15.41
N GLY A 114 -0.71 8.81 -15.91
CA GLY A 114 -1.53 9.78 -15.17
C GLY A 114 -2.64 10.45 -15.97
N LEU A 115 -2.89 10.02 -17.22
CA LEU A 115 -3.98 10.53 -18.04
C LEU A 115 -5.15 9.54 -18.05
N LEU A 116 -6.37 10.08 -18.07
CA LEU A 116 -7.57 9.27 -18.21
C LEU A 116 -7.67 8.74 -19.64
N PRO A 117 -8.06 7.46 -19.85
CA PRO A 117 -8.24 6.93 -21.18
C PRO A 117 -9.19 7.81 -22.00
N TYR A 118 -8.83 8.13 -23.24
CA TYR A 118 -9.65 8.96 -24.13
C TYR A 118 -11.13 8.52 -24.22
N PRO A 119 -11.46 7.21 -24.27
CA PRO A 119 -12.86 6.76 -24.24
C PRO A 119 -13.62 7.22 -22.99
N VAL A 120 -12.96 7.26 -21.83
CA VAL A 120 -13.55 7.72 -20.56
C VAL A 120 -13.81 9.23 -20.60
N ILE A 121 -12.89 10.02 -21.16
CA ILE A 121 -13.06 11.46 -21.32
C ILE A 121 -14.28 11.75 -22.20
N ILE A 122 -14.42 11.05 -23.33
CA ILE A 122 -15.55 11.19 -24.25
C ILE A 122 -16.88 10.78 -23.61
N ALA A 123 -16.89 9.70 -22.83
CA ALA A 123 -18.08 9.28 -22.10
C ALA A 123 -18.47 10.31 -21.02
N ALA A 124 -17.47 10.87 -20.32
CA ALA A 124 -17.69 11.88 -19.29
C ALA A 124 -18.21 13.21 -19.88
N THR A 125 -17.71 13.66 -21.04
CA THR A 125 -18.23 14.87 -21.71
C THR A 125 -19.67 14.70 -22.20
N LYS A 126 -20.10 13.46 -22.47
CA LYS A 126 -21.49 13.12 -22.79
C LYS A 126 -22.41 13.05 -21.56
N GLY A 127 -21.86 13.19 -20.36
CA GLY A 127 -22.62 13.17 -19.10
C GLY A 127 -22.89 11.77 -18.55
N GLU A 128 -22.13 10.75 -18.97
CA GLU A 128 -22.28 9.41 -18.41
C GLU A 128 -21.82 9.38 -16.93
N PRO A 129 -22.68 8.94 -15.99
CA PRO A 129 -22.38 9.04 -14.56
C PRO A 129 -21.20 8.15 -14.14
N GLN A 130 -21.06 6.96 -14.73
CA GLN A 130 -19.95 6.05 -14.44
C GLN A 130 -18.61 6.64 -14.91
N ALA A 131 -18.56 7.23 -16.10
CA ALA A 131 -17.36 7.87 -16.62
C ALA A 131 -16.97 9.11 -15.79
N MET A 132 -17.96 9.88 -15.33
CA MET A 132 -17.74 11.04 -14.48
C MET A 132 -17.15 10.65 -13.11
N ASP A 133 -17.61 9.54 -12.52
CA ASP A 133 -17.06 9.04 -11.26
C ASP A 133 -15.60 8.61 -11.43
N ILE A 134 -15.28 7.90 -12.51
CA ILE A 134 -13.89 7.52 -12.85
C ILE A 134 -13.00 8.76 -12.96
N VAL A 135 -13.47 9.83 -13.62
CA VAL A 135 -12.72 11.09 -13.74
C VAL A 135 -12.45 11.70 -12.37
N VAL A 136 -13.47 11.76 -11.51
CA VAL A 136 -13.34 12.34 -10.17
C VAL A 136 -12.38 11.51 -9.31
N GLN A 137 -12.50 10.18 -9.33
CA GLN A 137 -11.63 9.28 -8.57
C GLN A 137 -10.17 9.43 -9.02
N HIS A 138 -9.92 9.53 -10.32
CA HIS A 138 -8.58 9.74 -10.87
C HIS A 138 -7.90 11.01 -10.33
N TYR A 139 -8.66 12.09 -10.18
CA TYR A 139 -8.15 13.36 -9.64
C TYR A 139 -8.27 13.49 -8.12
N ALA A 140 -8.81 12.49 -7.40
CA ALA A 140 -9.09 12.60 -5.97
C ALA A 140 -7.84 12.93 -5.13
N GLY A 141 -6.69 12.32 -5.45
CA GLY A 141 -5.42 12.62 -4.77
C GLY A 141 -4.94 14.06 -4.99
N TYR A 142 -5.08 14.57 -6.22
CA TYR A 142 -4.72 15.96 -6.53
C TYR A 142 -5.67 16.96 -5.86
N ILE A 143 -6.97 16.65 -5.85
CA ILE A 143 -7.97 17.45 -5.15
C ILE A 143 -7.68 17.46 -3.64
N ALA A 144 -7.38 16.31 -3.04
CA ALA A 144 -7.05 16.21 -1.62
C ALA A 144 -5.83 17.07 -1.27
N HIS A 145 -4.77 17.01 -2.08
CA HIS A 145 -3.58 17.84 -1.91
C HIS A 145 -3.89 19.34 -1.98
N LEU A 146 -4.66 19.78 -2.99
CA LEU A 146 -5.07 21.18 -3.13
C LEU A 146 -6.03 21.65 -2.05
N SER A 147 -6.71 20.71 -1.37
CA SER A 147 -7.65 20.99 -0.30
C SER A 147 -6.98 21.01 1.08
N MET A 148 -5.67 20.73 1.19
CA MET A 148 -4.97 20.79 2.47
C MET A 148 -4.84 22.24 2.96
N ARG A 149 -5.28 22.48 4.20
CA ARG A 149 -5.12 23.76 4.89
C ARG A 149 -4.66 23.59 6.32
N LYS A 150 -4.08 24.66 6.85
CA LYS A 150 -3.77 24.81 8.26
C LYS A 150 -5.05 25.14 9.02
N LEU A 151 -5.60 24.15 9.69
CA LEU A 151 -6.75 24.29 10.58
C LEU A 151 -6.25 24.62 11.99
N ARG A 152 -7.01 25.44 12.70
CA ARG A 152 -6.75 25.76 14.10
C ARG A 152 -7.83 25.12 14.93
N ASP A 153 -7.41 24.29 15.87
CA ASP A 153 -8.29 23.77 16.91
C ASP A 153 -8.61 24.88 17.92
N GLU A 154 -9.69 24.70 18.67
CA GLU A 154 -10.17 25.57 19.75
C GLU A 154 -9.11 25.77 20.84
N ARG A 155 -8.17 24.82 20.97
CA ARG A 155 -7.03 24.88 21.89
C ARG A 155 -5.85 25.70 21.37
N GLY A 156 -5.97 26.30 20.20
CA GLY A 156 -4.92 27.13 19.57
C GLY A 156 -3.84 26.35 18.82
N ASN A 157 -3.95 25.02 18.75
CA ASN A 157 -3.02 24.16 18.01
C ASN A 157 -3.32 24.19 16.52
N THR A 158 -2.29 24.34 15.68
CA THR A 158 -2.43 24.34 14.22
C THR A 158 -2.09 22.97 13.67
N TYR A 159 -3.02 22.33 12.97
CA TYR A 159 -2.82 21.04 12.30
C TYR A 159 -3.11 21.15 10.80
N PHE A 160 -2.51 20.26 10.02
CA PHE A 160 -2.83 20.15 8.60
C PHE A 160 -4.02 19.21 8.45
N GLY A 161 -5.12 19.72 7.92
CA GLY A 161 -6.30 18.93 7.60
C GLY A 161 -6.81 19.25 6.20
N ILE A 162 -7.58 18.33 5.64
CA ILE A 162 -8.27 18.54 4.36
C ILE A 162 -9.50 19.40 4.66
N ASP A 163 -9.59 20.53 3.96
CA ASP A 163 -10.76 21.40 3.97
C ASP A 163 -11.83 20.78 3.07
N GLU A 164 -12.86 20.21 3.70
CA GLU A 164 -13.95 19.50 3.05
C GLU A 164 -14.74 20.39 2.08
N ASP A 165 -14.99 21.65 2.45
CA ASP A 165 -15.70 22.60 1.60
C ASP A 165 -14.89 22.90 0.32
N ILE A 166 -13.56 23.02 0.44
CA ILE A 166 -12.68 23.21 -0.72
C ILE A 166 -12.64 21.95 -1.59
N ARG A 167 -12.57 20.77 -0.96
CA ARG A 167 -12.58 19.50 -1.67
C ARG A 167 -13.83 19.35 -2.52
N ASP A 168 -15.01 19.60 -1.95
CA ASP A 168 -16.29 19.52 -2.64
C ASP A 168 -16.44 20.57 -3.73
N ARG A 169 -15.92 21.78 -3.48
CA ARG A 169 -15.91 22.85 -4.49
C ARG A 169 -15.00 22.50 -5.67
N LEU A 170 -13.81 21.94 -5.42
CA LEU A 170 -12.89 21.52 -6.47
C LEU A 170 -13.46 20.35 -7.28
N ARG A 171 -14.08 19.37 -6.62
CA ARG A 171 -14.80 18.26 -7.27
C ARG A 171 -15.90 18.78 -8.18
N SER A 172 -16.76 19.68 -7.68
CA SER A 172 -17.86 20.25 -8.46
C SER A 172 -17.36 21.02 -9.69
N LYS A 173 -16.29 21.81 -9.53
CA LYS A 173 -15.67 22.55 -10.64
C LYS A 173 -15.06 21.62 -11.69
N LEU A 174 -14.42 20.53 -11.26
CA LEU A 174 -13.88 19.53 -12.18
C LEU A 174 -15.01 18.92 -13.02
N MET A 175 -16.08 18.46 -12.38
CA MET A 175 -17.23 17.86 -13.09
C MET A 175 -17.86 18.86 -14.08
N GLN A 176 -18.03 20.12 -13.66
CA GLN A 176 -18.52 21.18 -14.54
C GLN A 176 -17.59 21.44 -15.73
N ALA A 177 -16.27 21.51 -15.49
CA ALA A 177 -15.28 21.74 -16.53
C ALA A 177 -15.28 20.62 -17.57
N VAL A 178 -15.42 19.36 -17.13
CA VAL A 178 -15.52 18.19 -18.02
C VAL A 178 -16.77 18.26 -18.89
N LEU A 179 -17.93 18.65 -18.34
CA LEU A 179 -19.16 18.82 -19.12
C LEU A 179 -19.09 20.00 -20.10
N MET A 180 -18.34 21.05 -19.76
CA MET A 180 -18.13 22.20 -20.63
C MET A 180 -17.00 22.00 -21.66
N PHE A 181 -16.24 20.91 -21.55
CA PHE A 181 -15.11 20.61 -22.41
C PHE A 181 -15.60 20.30 -23.83
N LYS A 182 -15.33 21.20 -24.77
CA LYS A 182 -15.57 20.98 -26.20
C LYS A 182 -14.35 20.28 -26.80
N ILE A 183 -14.62 19.15 -27.46
CA ILE A 183 -13.65 18.40 -28.27
C ILE A 183 -13.71 18.90 -29.71
#